data_AF-A0A9E0DGJ8-F1
#
_entry.id   AF-A0A9E0DGJ8-F1
#
_cell.length_a   1.000
_cell.length_b   1.000
_cell.length_c   1.000
_cell.angle_alpha   90.00
_cell.angle_beta   90.00
_cell.angle_gamma   90.00
#
_symmetry.space_group_name_H-M   'P 1'
#
loop_
_entity.id
_entity.type
_entity.pdbx_description
1 polymer ?
#
loop_
_entity_poly.entity_id
_entity_poly.type
_entity_poly.pdbx_seq_one_letter_code
_entity_poly.pdbx_strand_id
1 'polypeptide(L)'
;MPTSTANMGDTGASNPSEEFSRAEMFDTETLDFPGLNQATAETLLKRLGGGASDDTPNMMEGIGWHAHITPKDFGVTIEFDAHDELLDDLIRRFEDWVDRTI
;
A
#
# COMPACT_ATOMS: atom_id res chain seq x y z
N MET A 1 -27.32 21.36 -36.74
CA MET A 1 -27.19 22.59 -35.93
C MET A 1 -27.64 22.27 -34.51
N PRO A 2 -27.18 22.95 -33.44
CA PRO A 2 -25.82 23.07 -32.89
C PRO A 2 -25.74 22.61 -31.40
N THR A 3 -24.60 22.91 -30.78
CA THR A 3 -23.88 22.34 -29.62
C THR A 3 -24.32 22.76 -28.21
N SER A 4 -24.11 21.88 -27.22
CA SER A 4 -23.65 22.17 -25.82
C SER A 4 -23.17 20.84 -25.19
N THR A 5 -21.92 20.40 -25.32
CA THR A 5 -20.79 20.63 -24.37
C THR A 5 -21.19 20.73 -22.89
N ALA A 6 -21.20 19.59 -22.20
CA ALA A 6 -20.80 19.51 -20.80
C ALA A 6 -19.51 18.67 -20.74
N ASN A 7 -18.43 19.38 -20.47
CA ASN A 7 -17.12 18.89 -20.11
C ASN A 7 -17.20 18.21 -18.74
N MET A 8 -17.02 16.90 -18.66
CA MET A 8 -16.68 16.23 -17.41
C MET A 8 -15.38 15.49 -17.66
N GLY A 9 -14.28 16.10 -17.19
CA GLY A 9 -12.94 15.49 -17.18
C GLY A 9 -13.02 14.13 -16.51
N ASP A 10 -12.41 13.09 -17.08
CA ASP A 10 -10.98 12.85 -16.86
C ASP A 10 -10.57 13.09 -15.41
N THR A 11 -10.90 12.11 -14.57
CA THR A 11 -9.93 11.53 -13.63
C THR A 11 -10.14 10.03 -13.71
N GLY A 12 -9.15 9.36 -14.28
CA GLY A 12 -9.11 7.91 -14.39
C GLY A 12 -9.01 7.20 -13.04
N ALA A 13 -9.01 5.88 -13.17
CA ALA A 13 -8.88 4.84 -12.14
C ALA A 13 -10.18 4.48 -11.40
N SER A 14 -10.79 3.39 -11.89
CA SER A 14 -11.23 2.23 -11.12
C SER A 14 -10.92 2.31 -9.61
N ASN A 15 -11.85 2.05 -8.69
CA ASN A 15 -12.27 0.69 -8.36
C ASN A 15 -13.62 0.65 -7.63
N PRO A 16 -14.61 -0.13 -8.11
CA PRO A 16 -15.77 -0.55 -7.33
C PRO A 16 -15.45 -1.84 -6.57
N SER A 17 -14.71 -1.76 -5.48
CA SER A 17 -14.43 -2.91 -4.61
C SER A 17 -14.70 -2.58 -3.15
N GLU A 18 -15.91 -2.10 -2.92
CA GLU A 18 -16.58 -2.00 -1.63
C GLU A 18 -17.37 -3.30 -1.36
N GLU A 19 -16.78 -4.46 -1.72
CA GLU A 19 -17.45 -5.75 -1.72
C GLU A 19 -16.86 -6.72 -0.68
N PHE A 20 -17.53 -6.67 0.47
CA PHE A 20 -17.94 -7.81 1.29
C PHE A 20 -16.93 -8.48 2.25
N SER A 21 -17.04 -8.04 3.52
CA SER A 21 -17.20 -8.92 4.70
C SER A 21 -15.97 -9.65 5.27
N ARG A 22 -14.82 -8.97 5.40
CA ARG A 22 -13.71 -9.45 6.26
C ARG A 22 -13.16 -8.39 7.25
N ALA A 23 -13.71 -7.19 7.26
CA ALA A 23 -13.15 -6.01 7.93
C ALA A 23 -13.77 -5.69 9.30
N GLU A 24 -13.71 -6.61 10.27
CA GLU A 24 -14.06 -6.27 11.67
C GLU A 24 -12.85 -6.21 12.61
N MET A 25 -11.63 -6.46 12.12
CA MET A 25 -10.42 -6.40 12.96
C MET A 25 -9.24 -5.69 12.30
N PHE A 26 -9.02 -5.86 11.00
CA PHE A 26 -7.92 -5.20 10.28
C PHE A 26 -8.49 -4.18 9.29
N ASP A 27 -7.85 -3.01 9.27
CA ASP A 27 -8.03 -1.98 8.25
C ASP A 27 -6.92 -2.15 7.20
N THR A 28 -7.26 -1.86 5.95
CA THR A 28 -6.37 -2.07 4.81
C THR A 28 -6.14 -0.77 4.07
N GLU A 29 -4.87 -0.35 4.00
CA GLU A 29 -4.46 0.87 3.29
C GLU A 29 -3.44 0.53 2.21
N THR A 30 -3.66 1.02 0.99
CA THR A 30 -2.73 0.84 -0.13
C THR A 30 -2.01 2.13 -0.46
N LEU A 31 -0.68 2.08 -0.46
CA LEU A 31 0.19 3.23 -0.71
C LEU A 31 1.11 2.97 -1.90
N ASP A 32 1.32 3.99 -2.73
CA ASP A 32 2.27 3.94 -3.84
C ASP A 32 3.55 4.72 -3.51
N PHE A 33 4.69 4.07 -3.76
CA PHE A 33 6.02 4.62 -3.53
C PHE A 33 6.80 4.66 -4.84
N PRO A 34 6.66 5.74 -5.62
CA PRO A 34 7.40 5.90 -6.86
C PRO A 34 8.90 6.01 -6.58
N GLY A 35 9.72 5.29 -7.34
CA GLY A 35 11.18 5.28 -7.16
C GLY A 35 11.70 4.36 -6.05
N LEU A 36 10.82 3.75 -5.24
CA LEU A 36 11.21 2.75 -4.25
C LEU A 36 11.28 1.36 -4.91
N ASN A 37 12.42 0.68 -4.79
CA ASN A 37 12.58 -0.69 -5.28
C ASN A 37 11.98 -1.71 -4.30
N GLN A 38 11.52 -2.86 -4.82
CA GLN A 38 10.99 -3.97 -4.03
C GLN A 38 11.94 -4.41 -2.92
N ALA A 39 13.21 -4.70 -3.24
CA ALA A 39 14.19 -5.12 -2.24
C ALA A 39 14.40 -4.07 -1.12
N THR A 40 14.29 -2.78 -1.45
CA THR A 40 14.36 -1.70 -0.47
C THR A 40 13.12 -1.69 0.41
N ALA A 41 11.93 -1.76 -0.19
CA ALA A 41 10.66 -1.85 0.55
C ALA A 41 10.66 -3.04 1.52
N GLU A 42 11.08 -4.22 1.07
CA GLU A 42 11.25 -5.40 1.91
C GLU A 42 12.19 -5.16 3.09
N THR A 43 13.31 -4.47 2.85
CA THR A 43 14.29 -4.16 3.91
C THR A 43 13.72 -3.18 4.93
N LEU A 44 12.94 -2.20 4.48
CA LEU A 44 12.27 -1.23 5.35
C LEU A 44 11.17 -1.89 6.18
N LEU A 45 10.36 -2.77 5.58
CA LEU A 45 9.35 -3.56 6.29
C LEU A 45 9.99 -4.50 7.33
N LYS A 46 11.15 -5.10 7.01
CA LYS A 46 11.94 -5.87 7.98
C LYS A 46 12.44 -5.02 9.14
N ARG A 47 12.80 -3.76 8.90
CA ARG A 47 13.19 -2.82 9.96
C ARG A 47 12.04 -2.41 10.87
N LEU A 48 10.80 -2.41 10.38
CA LEU A 48 9.59 -2.19 11.17
C LEU A 48 9.20 -3.40 12.03
N GLY A 49 9.96 -4.49 11.97
CA GLY A 49 9.69 -5.73 12.70
C GLY A 49 8.90 -6.77 11.89
N GLY A 50 8.81 -6.59 10.57
CA GLY A 50 8.24 -7.58 9.66
C GLY A 50 9.22 -8.71 9.35
N GLY A 51 8.71 -9.92 9.23
CA GLY A 51 9.39 -11.07 8.61
C GLY A 51 8.90 -11.25 7.18
N ALA A 52 9.77 -11.74 6.30
CA ALA A 52 9.30 -12.20 4.99
C ALA A 52 8.48 -13.48 5.18
N SER A 53 7.30 -13.53 4.57
CA SER A 53 6.48 -14.72 4.54
C SER A 53 7.18 -15.81 3.72
N ASP A 54 7.33 -17.01 4.29
CA ASP A 54 7.92 -18.15 3.58
C ASP A 54 6.96 -18.70 2.50
N ASP A 55 5.65 -18.51 2.71
CA ASP A 55 4.57 -19.04 1.86
C ASP A 55 4.26 -18.15 0.65
N THR A 56 4.37 -16.82 0.80
CA THR A 56 3.96 -15.85 -0.21
C THR A 56 5.11 -14.90 -0.56
N PRO A 57 5.65 -14.95 -1.79
CA PRO A 57 6.68 -14.01 -2.21
C PRO A 57 6.13 -12.60 -2.21
N ASN A 58 6.91 -11.64 -1.73
CA ASN A 58 6.55 -10.22 -1.62
C ASN A 58 5.51 -9.90 -0.54
N MET A 59 5.20 -10.85 0.34
CA MET A 59 4.43 -10.60 1.56
C MET A 59 5.37 -10.48 2.76
N MET A 60 5.07 -9.51 3.61
CA MET A 60 5.75 -9.26 4.88
C MET A 60 4.73 -9.36 5.99
N GLU A 61 5.07 -10.04 7.07
CA GLU A 61 4.20 -10.22 8.23
C GLU A 61 4.92 -9.75 9.48
N GLY A 62 4.32 -8.84 10.22
CA GLY A 62 4.81 -8.39 11.52
C GLY A 62 3.81 -8.68 12.63
N ILE A 63 4.13 -8.19 13.83
CA ILE A 63 3.24 -8.37 14.99
C ILE A 63 2.03 -7.46 14.81
N GLY A 64 0.88 -8.06 14.48
CA GLY A 64 -0.39 -7.34 14.35
C GLY A 64 -0.57 -6.57 13.04
N TRP A 65 0.27 -6.85 12.03
CA TRP A 65 0.15 -6.26 10.70
C TRP A 65 0.73 -7.19 9.62
N HIS A 66 0.25 -7.03 8.39
CA HIS A 66 0.79 -7.64 7.19
C HIS A 66 0.99 -6.55 6.13
N ALA A 67 1.95 -6.75 5.22
CA ALA A 67 2.13 -5.88 4.07
C ALA A 67 2.38 -6.70 2.81
N HIS A 68 1.68 -6.36 1.74
CA HIS A 68 1.85 -6.98 0.44
C HIS A 68 2.50 -6.00 -0.54
N ILE A 69 3.65 -6.38 -1.09
CA ILE A 69 4.46 -5.54 -1.97
C ILE A 69 4.20 -5.94 -3.43
N THR A 70 3.62 -5.02 -4.19
CA THR A 70 3.39 -5.17 -5.63
C THR A 70 4.40 -4.32 -6.41
N PRO A 71 5.37 -4.94 -7.12
CA PRO A 71 6.32 -4.20 -7.93
C PRO A 71 5.64 -3.55 -9.15
N LYS A 72 6.07 -2.33 -9.51
CA LYS A 72 5.56 -1.55 -10.65
C LYS A 72 6.71 -1.09 -11.53
N ASP A 73 6.41 -0.64 -12.75
CA ASP A 73 7.40 -0.14 -13.72
C ASP A 73 8.30 0.98 -13.16
N PHE A 74 7.76 1.83 -12.28
CA PHE A 74 8.50 2.93 -11.63
C PHE A 74 8.24 2.99 -10.13
N GLY A 75 8.55 1.92 -9.41
CA GLY A 75 8.47 1.86 -7.95
C GLY A 75 7.75 0.63 -7.43
N VAL A 76 7.11 0.75 -6.27
CA VAL A 76 6.29 -0.31 -5.69
C VAL A 76 4.98 0.25 -5.15
N THR A 77 3.97 -0.59 -5.08
CA THR A 77 2.76 -0.36 -4.28
C THR A 77 2.80 -1.31 -3.10
N ILE A 78 2.46 -0.83 -1.91
CA ILE A 78 2.44 -1.61 -0.68
C ILE A 78 1.04 -1.49 -0.09
N GLU A 79 0.41 -2.64 0.11
CA GLU A 79 -0.88 -2.77 0.79
C GLU A 79 -0.60 -3.19 2.23
N PHE A 80 -0.94 -2.35 3.20
CA PHE A 80 -0.81 -2.60 4.63
C PHE A 80 -2.15 -3.06 5.19
N ASP A 81 -2.12 -4.15 5.96
CA ASP A 81 -3.27 -4.72 6.65
C ASP A 81 -2.93 -4.76 8.15
N ALA A 82 -3.52 -3.88 8.95
CA ALA A 82 -3.22 -3.75 10.38
C ALA A 82 -4.46 -3.28 11.15
N HIS A 83 -4.47 -3.46 12.47
CA HIS A 83 -5.50 -2.81 13.30
C HIS A 83 -5.40 -1.28 13.16
N ASP A 84 -6.54 -0.57 13.11
CA ASP A 84 -6.63 0.89 12.91
C ASP A 84 -5.65 1.71 13.78
N GLU A 85 -5.50 1.33 15.07
CA GLU A 85 -4.58 2.00 16.00
C GLU A 85 -3.09 1.85 15.63
N LEU A 86 -2.73 0.78 14.93
CA LEU A 86 -1.36 0.45 14.52
C LEU A 86 -1.10 0.89 13.09
N LEU A 87 -2.11 0.87 12.22
CA LEU A 87 -1.99 1.13 10.80
C LEU A 87 -1.40 2.51 10.51
N ASP A 88 -1.95 3.56 11.13
CA ASP A 88 -1.49 4.94 10.92
C ASP A 88 -0.03 5.15 11.40
N ASP A 89 0.35 4.62 12.57
CA ASP A 89 1.73 4.70 13.06
C ASP A 89 2.69 3.89 12.18
N LEU A 90 2.26 2.74 11.67
CA LEU A 90 3.05 1.89 10.80
C LEU A 90 3.30 2.53 9.44
N ILE A 91 2.26 3.05 8.81
CA ILE A 91 2.31 3.81 7.56
C ILE A 91 3.24 5.00 7.74
N ARG A 92 2.99 5.84 8.74
CA ARG A 92 3.76 7.05 8.98
C ARG A 92 5.24 6.76 9.21
N ARG A 93 5.55 5.71 9.96
CA ARG A 93 6.95 5.28 10.13
C ARG A 93 7.51 4.83 8.80
N PHE A 94 6.82 3.95 8.07
CA PHE A 94 7.29 3.47 6.79
C PHE A 94 7.61 4.62 5.82
N GLU A 95 6.72 5.61 5.73
CA GLU A 95 6.92 6.83 4.95
C GLU A 95 8.16 7.62 5.38
N ASP A 96 8.40 7.83 6.69
CA ASP A 96 9.63 8.48 7.19
C ASP A 96 10.89 7.73 6.75
N TRP A 97 10.86 6.39 6.82
CA TRP A 97 11.99 5.59 6.36
C TRP A 97 12.19 5.66 4.84
N VAL A 98 11.11 5.72 4.06
CA VAL A 98 11.18 5.88 2.61
C VAL A 98 11.76 7.23 2.25
N ASP A 99 11.24 8.33 2.81
CA ASP A 99 11.73 9.71 2.60
C ASP A 99 13.24 9.84 2.89
N ARG A 100 13.73 9.13 3.91
CA ARG A 100 15.15 9.13 4.26
C ARG A 100 16.03 8.27 3.36
N THR A 101 15.43 7.42 2.53
CA THR A 101 16.13 6.43 1.69
C THR A 101 16.21 6.86 0.22
N ILE A 102 15.22 7.60 -0.28
CA ILE A 102 15.15 8.11 -1.67
C ILE A 102 15.56 9.59 -1.75
#